data_AF-A0A135RPJ4-F1
#
_entry.id   AF-A0A135RPJ4-F1
#
_cell.length_a   1.000
_cell.length_b   1.000
_cell.length_c   1.000
_cell.angle_alpha   90.00
_cell.angle_beta   90.00
_cell.angle_gamma   90.00
#
_symmetry.space_group_name_H-M   'P 1'
#
loop_
_entity.id
_entity.type
_entity.pdbx_description
1 polymer ?
#
loop_
_entity_poly.entity_id
_entity_poly.type
_entity_poly.pdbx_seq_one_letter_code
_entity_poly.pdbx_strand_id
1 'polypeptide(L)'
;MSRQFRLPHLCPLFVAIAHTLGGIVPFIARDAGIRSFGLPERFAESPIAQSCFILDGARLSVLGMVQLIMYLRGDYAGVDIIMALLVYVGLVDGYVCWREGELGSALFRATSGMVIGAWGMLGLTSKL
;
A
#
# COMPACT_ATOMS: atom_id res chain seq x y z
N MET A 1 -2.98 27.56 -13.21
CA MET A 1 -3.11 26.23 -13.86
C MET A 1 -4.20 25.47 -13.12
N SER A 2 -5.35 25.22 -13.75
CA SER A 2 -6.52 24.63 -13.09
C SER A 2 -6.27 23.16 -12.74
N ARG A 3 -6.34 22.84 -11.43
CA ARG A 3 -6.30 21.48 -10.88
C ARG A 3 -7.61 20.77 -11.20
N GLN A 4 -7.75 20.22 -12.39
CA GLN A 4 -8.91 19.37 -12.71
C GLN A 4 -8.58 17.92 -12.35
N PHE A 5 -9.40 17.35 -11.46
CA PHE A 5 -9.45 15.92 -11.25
C PHE A 5 -9.75 15.22 -12.58
N ARG A 6 -9.05 14.12 -12.84
CA ARG A 6 -9.26 13.28 -14.02
C ARG A 6 -9.50 11.85 -13.56
N LEU A 7 -10.27 11.08 -14.34
CA LEU A 7 -10.64 9.70 -13.98
C LEU A 7 -9.44 8.82 -13.59
N PRO A 8 -8.26 8.92 -14.26
CA PRO A 8 -7.07 8.15 -13.88
C PRO A 8 -6.50 8.49 -12.50
N HIS A 9 -6.90 9.60 -11.89
CA HIS A 9 -6.49 9.96 -10.53
C HIS A 9 -7.22 9.13 -9.46
N LEU A 10 -8.28 8.40 -9.83
CA LEU A 10 -9.03 7.57 -8.88
C LEU A 10 -8.15 6.46 -8.28
N CYS A 11 -7.35 5.77 -9.11
CA CYS A 11 -6.47 4.71 -8.67
C CYS A 11 -5.40 5.20 -7.66
N PRO A 12 -4.57 6.22 -7.96
CA PRO A 12 -3.59 6.73 -7.02
C PRO A 12 -4.24 7.31 -5.75
N LEU A 13 -5.40 7.95 -5.84
CA LEU A 13 -6.09 8.44 -4.65
C LEU A 13 -6.62 7.31 -3.77
N PHE A 14 -7.20 6.28 -4.38
CA PHE A 14 -7.65 5.08 -3.68
C PHE A 14 -6.47 4.41 -2.95
N VAL A 15 -5.35 4.20 -3.63
CA VAL A 15 -4.14 3.62 -3.03
C VAL A 15 -3.62 4.48 -1.88
N ALA A 16 -3.57 5.79 -2.06
CA ALA A 16 -3.07 6.69 -1.02
C ALA A 16 -3.96 6.69 0.24
N ILE A 17 -5.29 6.69 0.06
CA ILE A 17 -6.24 6.58 1.16
C ILE A 17 -6.16 5.21 1.82
N ALA A 18 -6.11 4.14 1.03
CA ALA A 18 -6.00 2.77 1.53
C ALA A 18 -4.73 2.56 2.35
N HIS A 19 -3.58 3.09 1.92
CA HIS A 19 -2.34 3.03 2.70
C HIS A 19 -2.39 3.88 3.96
N THR A 20 -2.98 5.08 3.88
CA THR A 20 -3.13 5.97 5.04
C THR A 20 -3.99 5.32 6.12
N LEU A 21 -5.19 4.85 5.76
CA LEU A 21 -6.13 4.27 6.71
C LEU A 21 -5.75 2.84 7.10
N GLY A 22 -5.30 2.04 6.13
CA GLY A 22 -4.85 0.66 6.35
C GLY A 22 -3.64 0.60 7.28
N GLY A 23 -2.70 1.54 7.15
CA GLY A 23 -1.56 1.64 8.06
C GLY A 23 -1.93 2.06 9.49
N ILE A 24 -3.10 2.67 9.70
CA ILE A 24 -3.62 3.03 11.03
C ILE A 24 -4.29 1.82 11.70
N VAL A 25 -4.82 0.85 10.94
CA VAL A 25 -5.56 -0.30 11.49
C VAL A 25 -4.79 -1.03 12.62
N PRO A 26 -3.47 -1.35 12.50
CA PRO A 26 -2.73 -2.02 13.56
C PRO A 26 -2.65 -1.25 14.89
N PHE A 27 -2.82 0.09 14.88
CA PHE A 27 -2.83 0.90 16.09
C PHE A 27 -4.12 0.75 16.89
N ILE A 28 -5.24 0.52 16.19
CA ILE A 28 -6.58 0.40 16.78
C ILE A 28 -6.89 -1.07 17.09
N ALA A 29 -6.55 -1.97 16.17
CA ALA A 29 -6.84 -3.39 16.24
C ALA A 29 -5.60 -4.19 15.76
N ARG A 30 -4.75 -4.54 16.74
CA ARG A 30 -3.40 -5.09 16.52
C ARG A 30 -3.40 -6.42 15.76
N ASP A 31 -4.33 -7.30 16.12
CA ASP A 31 -4.55 -8.61 15.52
C ASP A 31 -5.27 -8.50 14.17
N ALA A 32 -6.24 -7.58 14.06
CA ALA A 32 -7.00 -7.37 12.82
C ALA A 32 -6.12 -6.93 11.65
N GLY A 33 -5.06 -6.14 11.90
CA GLY A 33 -4.09 -5.78 10.87
C GLY A 33 -3.38 -6.99 10.26
N ILE A 34 -2.96 -7.95 11.10
CA ILE A 34 -2.28 -9.17 10.66
C ILE A 34 -3.25 -10.11 9.93
N ARG A 35 -4.47 -10.28 10.46
CA ARG A 35 -5.50 -11.10 9.81
C ARG A 35 -5.93 -10.54 8.46
N SER A 36 -6.15 -9.23 8.37
CA SER A 36 -6.50 -8.56 7.10
C SER A 36 -5.35 -8.55 6.09
N PHE A 37 -4.10 -8.64 6.55
CA PHE A 37 -2.96 -8.88 5.67
C PHE A 37 -3.01 -10.26 5.01
N GLY A 38 -3.71 -11.20 5.64
CA GLY A 38 -3.86 -12.59 5.21
C GLY A 38 -2.71 -13.48 5.68
N LEU A 39 -2.15 -13.20 6.86
CA LEU A 39 -1.15 -14.04 7.53
C LEU A 39 -1.80 -15.04 8.49
N PRO A 40 -1.12 -16.17 8.80
CA PRO A 40 -1.66 -17.19 9.70
C PRO A 40 -1.93 -16.69 11.12
N GLU A 41 -2.90 -17.31 11.80
CA GLU A 41 -3.35 -16.89 13.14
C GLU A 41 -2.23 -16.83 14.19
N ARG A 42 -1.22 -17.71 14.08
CA ARG A 42 -0.02 -17.69 14.96
C ARG A 42 0.70 -16.32 14.98
N PHE A 43 0.61 -15.53 13.91
CA PHE A 43 1.14 -14.18 13.88
C PHE A 43 0.20 -13.20 14.55
N ALA A 44 -1.12 -13.34 14.33
CA ALA A 44 -2.13 -12.49 14.93
C ALA A 44 -2.13 -12.61 16.47
N GLU A 45 -1.84 -13.79 17.00
CA GLU A 45 -1.73 -14.05 18.45
C GLU A 45 -0.39 -13.60 19.06
N SER A 46 0.63 -13.32 18.25
CA SER A 46 1.98 -12.98 18.72
C SER A 46 2.13 -11.48 19.02
N PRO A 47 2.37 -11.06 20.28
CA PRO A 47 2.57 -9.65 20.61
C PRO A 47 3.81 -9.02 19.94
N ILE A 48 4.81 -9.85 19.66
CA ILE A 48 6.03 -9.44 18.95
C ILE A 48 5.68 -9.09 17.50
N ALA A 49 4.94 -9.96 16.81
CA ALA A 49 4.50 -9.72 15.44
C ALA A 49 3.57 -8.49 15.36
N GLN A 50 2.65 -8.36 16.31
CA GLN A 50 1.77 -7.17 16.43
C GLN A 50 2.57 -5.88 16.57
N SER A 51 3.62 -5.86 17.39
CA SER A 51 4.47 -4.68 17.57
C SER A 51 5.21 -4.31 16.27
N CYS A 52 5.73 -5.31 15.54
CA CYS A 52 6.31 -5.08 14.22
C CYS A 52 5.28 -4.54 13.22
N PHE A 53 4.05 -5.06 13.24
CA PHE A 53 2.96 -4.60 12.36
C PHE A 53 2.51 -3.18 12.65
N ILE A 54 2.53 -2.73 13.92
CA ILE A 54 2.27 -1.34 14.27
C ILE A 54 3.35 -0.42 13.66
N LEU A 55 4.62 -0.77 13.82
CA LEU A 55 5.73 0.02 13.27
C LEU A 55 5.69 0.07 11.74
N ASP A 56 5.37 -1.05 11.11
CA ASP A 56 5.20 -1.13 9.66
C ASP A 56 3.99 -0.33 9.18
N GLY A 57 2.84 -0.47 9.84
CA GLY A 57 1.64 0.32 9.57
C GLY A 57 1.88 1.82 9.66
N ALA A 58 2.72 2.28 10.58
CA ALA A 58 3.15 3.68 10.65
C ALA A 58 3.83 4.14 9.35
N ARG A 59 4.74 3.32 8.81
CA ARG A 59 5.48 3.62 7.56
C ARG A 59 4.54 3.58 6.36
N LEU A 60 3.63 2.62 6.32
CA LEU A 60 2.60 2.54 5.29
C LEU A 60 1.69 3.78 5.30
N SER A 61 1.32 4.24 6.49
CA SER A 61 0.53 5.45 6.68
C SER A 61 1.25 6.68 6.13
N VAL A 62 2.56 6.81 6.44
CA VAL A 62 3.39 7.90 5.93
C VAL A 62 3.49 7.87 4.40
N LEU A 63 3.62 6.70 3.77
CA LEU A 63 3.63 6.59 2.31
C LEU A 63 2.32 7.11 1.69
N GLY A 64 1.17 6.73 2.26
CA GLY A 64 -0.13 7.23 1.85
C GLY A 64 -0.26 8.75 2.01
N MET A 65 0.17 9.29 3.16
CA MET A 65 0.15 10.73 3.42
C MET A 65 1.05 11.52 2.46
N VAL A 66 2.27 11.03 2.19
CA VAL A 66 3.20 11.67 1.24
C VAL A 66 2.58 11.70 -0.16
N GLN A 67 1.96 10.59 -0.59
CA GLN A 67 1.28 10.52 -1.88
C GLN A 67 0.10 11.51 -1.97
N LEU A 68 -0.71 11.63 -0.91
CA LEU A 68 -1.78 12.64 -0.83
C LEU A 68 -1.23 14.07 -0.88
N ILE A 69 -0.14 14.36 -0.16
CA ILE A 69 0.50 15.69 -0.16
C ILE A 69 1.02 16.04 -1.56
N MET A 70 1.70 15.11 -2.24
CA MET A 70 2.18 15.29 -3.61
C MET A 70 1.02 15.58 -4.57
N TYR A 71 -0.05 14.78 -4.48
CA TYR A 71 -1.26 14.99 -5.27
C TYR A 71 -1.88 16.37 -5.02
N LEU A 72 -2.05 16.78 -3.77
CA LEU A 72 -2.60 18.08 -3.40
C LEU A 72 -1.69 19.25 -3.79
N ARG A 73 -0.40 19.03 -3.96
CA ARG A 73 0.55 20.02 -4.51
C ARG A 73 0.51 20.08 -6.04
N GLY A 74 -0.13 19.12 -6.71
CA GLY A 74 -0.13 18.96 -8.16
C GLY A 74 1.14 18.29 -8.69
N ASP A 75 1.94 17.67 -7.81
CA ASP A 75 3.12 16.90 -8.18
C ASP A 75 2.73 15.45 -8.53
N TYR A 76 2.11 15.29 -9.69
CA TYR A 76 1.63 13.99 -10.15
C TYR A 76 2.78 13.06 -10.57
N ALA A 77 3.94 13.61 -10.94
CA ALA A 77 5.14 12.82 -11.19
C ALA A 77 5.64 12.18 -9.88
N GLY A 78 5.63 12.93 -8.77
CA GLY A 78 5.90 12.38 -7.44
C GLY A 78 4.93 11.26 -7.06
N VAL A 79 3.64 11.42 -7.34
CA VAL A 79 2.62 10.37 -7.13
C VAL A 79 2.97 9.10 -7.93
N ASP A 80 3.30 9.25 -9.21
CA ASP A 80 3.68 8.13 -10.09
C ASP A 80 4.96 7.42 -9.59
N ILE A 81 5.94 8.16 -9.04
CA ILE A 81 7.15 7.57 -8.45
C ILE A 81 6.79 6.72 -7.23
N ILE A 82 5.97 7.23 -6.30
CA ILE A 82 5.54 6.45 -5.13
C ILE A 82 4.80 5.19 -5.60
N MET A 83 3.87 5.32 -6.54
CA MET A 83 3.15 4.20 -7.13
C MET A 83 4.11 3.15 -7.71
N ALA A 84 5.09 3.56 -8.52
CA ALA A 84 6.08 2.66 -9.12
C ALA A 84 6.88 1.86 -8.08
N LEU A 85 7.25 2.50 -6.97
CA LEU A 85 8.00 1.84 -5.89
C LEU A 85 7.17 0.79 -5.14
N LEU A 86 5.83 0.86 -5.20
CA LEU A 86 4.95 -0.15 -4.59
C LEU A 86 5.06 -1.54 -5.26
N VAL A 87 5.67 -1.66 -6.46
CA VAL A 87 6.05 -2.99 -6.99
C VAL A 87 6.89 -3.74 -5.98
N TYR A 88 7.91 -3.08 -5.41
CA TYR A 88 8.82 -3.72 -4.46
C TYR A 88 8.07 -4.20 -3.22
N VAL A 89 7.18 -3.35 -2.67
CA VAL A 89 6.36 -3.70 -1.51
C VAL A 89 5.48 -4.92 -1.82
N GLY A 90 4.73 -4.90 -2.92
CA GLY A 90 3.88 -6.04 -3.29
C GLY A 90 4.64 -7.34 -3.55
N LEU A 91 5.85 -7.26 -4.11
CA LEU A 91 6.71 -8.45 -4.30
C LEU A 91 7.20 -9.02 -2.97
N VAL A 92 7.64 -8.17 -2.04
CA VAL A 92 8.07 -8.60 -0.70
C VAL A 92 6.90 -9.21 0.08
N ASP A 93 5.75 -8.54 0.05
CA ASP A 93 4.51 -9.01 0.68
C ASP A 93 4.08 -10.37 0.12
N GLY A 94 4.11 -10.51 -1.21
CA GLY A 94 3.83 -11.77 -1.88
C GLY A 94 4.80 -12.89 -1.48
N TYR A 95 6.10 -12.58 -1.44
CA TYR A 95 7.14 -13.52 -1.02
C TYR A 95 6.94 -14.00 0.43
N VAL A 96 6.63 -13.10 1.36
CA VAL A 96 6.38 -13.43 2.76
C VAL A 96 5.13 -14.30 2.90
N CYS A 97 4.00 -13.92 2.30
CA CYS A 97 2.79 -14.74 2.34
C CYS A 97 3.02 -16.13 1.74
N TRP A 98 3.77 -16.24 0.64
CA TRP A 98 4.10 -17.53 0.04
C TRP A 98 4.93 -18.41 0.98
N ARG A 99 5.94 -17.81 1.63
CA ARG A 99 6.77 -18.49 2.64
C ARG A 99 5.97 -19.00 3.84
N GLU A 100 4.93 -18.27 4.23
CA GLU A 100 4.09 -18.63 5.39
C GLU A 100 2.95 -19.61 5.04
N GLY A 101 2.84 -20.02 3.77
CA GLY A 101 1.85 -20.99 3.28
C GLY A 101 0.55 -20.36 2.73
N GLU A 102 0.46 -19.03 2.70
CA GLU A 102 -0.74 -18.27 2.33
C GLU A 102 -0.72 -17.87 0.84
N LEU A 103 -0.88 -18.87 -0.03
CA LEU A 103 -0.79 -18.71 -1.50
C LEU A 103 -1.79 -17.69 -2.06
N GLY A 104 -3.02 -17.64 -1.54
CA GLY A 104 -4.04 -16.69 -2.00
C GLY A 104 -3.64 -15.24 -1.74
N SER A 105 -3.23 -14.95 -0.49
CA SER A 105 -2.71 -13.66 -0.07
C SER A 105 -1.44 -13.28 -0.84
N ALA A 106 -0.55 -14.25 -1.08
CA ALA A 106 0.68 -14.06 -1.82
C ALA A 106 0.43 -13.57 -3.25
N LEU A 107 -0.45 -14.27 -3.98
CA LEU A 107 -0.80 -13.93 -5.35
C LEU A 107 -1.50 -12.56 -5.40
N PHE A 108 -2.45 -12.30 -4.52
CA PHE A 108 -3.15 -11.02 -4.47
C PHE A 108 -2.16 -9.85 -4.23
N ARG A 109 -1.23 -10.01 -3.29
CA ARG A 109 -0.27 -8.95 -2.93
C ARG A 109 0.75 -8.68 -4.02
N ALA A 110 1.31 -9.74 -4.62
CA ALA A 110 2.23 -9.59 -5.74
C ALA A 110 1.54 -8.97 -6.96
N THR A 111 0.35 -9.47 -7.33
CA THR A 111 -0.36 -8.98 -8.52
C THR A 111 -0.87 -7.55 -8.36
N SER A 112 -1.47 -7.21 -7.21
CA SER A 112 -1.91 -5.85 -6.93
C SER A 112 -0.73 -4.87 -6.93
N GLY A 113 0.40 -5.21 -6.28
CA GLY A 113 1.61 -4.39 -6.31
C GLY A 113 2.19 -4.19 -7.71
N MET A 114 2.17 -5.23 -8.55
CA MET A 114 2.59 -5.13 -9.96
C MET A 114 1.68 -4.20 -10.76
N VAL A 115 0.36 -4.31 -10.62
CA VAL A 115 -0.61 -3.45 -11.34
C VAL A 115 -0.46 -1.99 -10.89
N ILE A 116 -0.43 -1.76 -9.58
CA ILE A 116 -0.22 -0.45 -8.95
C ILE A 116 1.09 0.16 -9.40
N GLY A 117 2.19 -0.60 -9.39
CA GLY A 117 3.47 -0.05 -9.76
C GLY A 117 3.67 0.11 -11.27
N ALA A 118 3.07 -0.73 -12.10
CA ALA A 118 2.99 -0.50 -13.54
C ALA A 118 2.25 0.82 -13.85
N TRP A 119 1.20 1.15 -13.10
CA TRP A 119 0.49 2.43 -13.22
C TRP A 119 1.45 3.63 -13.03
N GLY A 120 2.28 3.58 -11.99
CA GLY A 120 3.29 4.59 -11.71
C GLY A 120 4.42 4.62 -12.75
N MET A 121 4.95 3.46 -13.15
CA MET A 121 6.03 3.38 -14.15
C MET A 121 5.61 3.94 -15.52
N LEU A 122 4.34 3.75 -15.90
CA LEU A 122 3.79 4.30 -17.13
C LEU A 122 3.49 5.81 -17.02
N GLY A 123 3.53 6.39 -15.81
CA GLY A 123 3.27 7.80 -15.57
C GLY A 123 1.80 8.17 -15.81
N LEU A 124 0.87 7.27 -15.50
CA LEU A 124 -0.53 7.46 -15.89
C LEU A 124 -1.22 8.58 -15.09
N THR A 125 -0.70 8.95 -13.92
CA THR A 125 -1.25 10.08 -13.14
C THR A 125 -0.78 11.43 -13.67
N SER A 126 0.46 11.50 -14.16
CA SER A 126 1.05 12.73 -14.69
C SER A 126 0.72 13.00 -16.16
N LYS A 127 0.50 11.96 -16.97
CA LYS A 127 0.22 12.09 -18.40
C LYS A 127 -1.26 12.31 -18.72
N LEU A 128 -2.15 11.69 -17.97
CA LEU A 128 -3.59 11.69 -18.25
C LEU A 128 -4.36 12.72 -17.48
#